data_AF-A0A3S2VH19-F1
#
_entry.id   AF-A0A3S2VH19-F1
#
_cell.length_a   1.000
_cell.length_b   1.000
_cell.length_c   1.000
_cell.angle_alpha   90.00
_cell.angle_beta   90.00
_cell.angle_gamma   90.00
#
_symmetry.space_group_name_H-M   'P 1'
#
loop_
_entity.id
_entity.type
_entity.pdbx_description
1 polymer ?
#
loop_
_entity_poly.entity_id
_entity_poly.type
_entity_poly.pdbx_seq_one_letter_code
_entity_poly.pdbx_strand_id
1 'polypeptide(L)'
;MSHRKPRTGTVGRTAVRLGLLTTVCLTGLATMTPAGAVTGSRITGGVGIAVDEARSLANPRHRVDHDEEFTIHQLGTVVGAGVRNRAIARSVGCSIDAPCRSIALSFQVVTTNGVAGLNASNTSKAVNDHCEGCETFAGAYQFIVSTPFRFTLSPSTRDQLAGYEGRLAALERSGEPIDVVKGHADALAAEVVSLLRQGVAAAPHGETVDPLGSRPTVTLRRHID
;
A
#
# COMPACT_ATOMS: atom_id res chain seq x y z
N MET A 1 13.70 -20.43 8.75
CA MET A 1 14.24 -19.09 9.08
C MET A 1 13.64 -18.10 8.10
N SER A 2 12.70 -17.24 8.52
CA SER A 2 12.15 -16.22 7.62
C SER A 2 13.14 -15.04 7.50
N HIS A 3 13.50 -14.70 6.27
CA HIS A 3 14.52 -13.68 5.99
C HIS A 3 13.87 -12.30 5.78
N ARG A 4 13.24 -11.78 6.84
CA ARG A 4 12.54 -10.48 6.82
C ARG A 4 13.47 -9.37 6.35
N LYS A 5 13.14 -8.68 5.24
CA LYS A 5 13.89 -7.51 4.79
C LYS A 5 13.78 -6.36 5.80
N PRO A 6 14.86 -5.61 6.07
CA PRO A 6 14.78 -4.44 6.94
C PRO A 6 13.95 -3.33 6.27
N ARG A 7 12.95 -2.80 6.98
CA ARG A 7 12.14 -1.66 6.53
C ARG A 7 13.02 -0.39 6.53
N THR A 8 13.42 0.09 5.35
CA THR A 8 14.17 1.35 5.20
C THR A 8 13.29 2.55 5.51
N GLY A 9 13.42 3.12 6.70
CA GLY A 9 12.74 4.36 7.08
C GLY A 9 13.22 5.55 6.25
N THR A 10 12.27 6.34 5.73
CA THR A 10 12.56 7.50 4.89
C THR A 10 13.15 8.65 5.70
N VAL A 11 14.49 8.71 5.79
CA VAL A 11 15.20 9.82 6.44
C VAL A 11 14.92 11.12 5.69
N GLY A 12 14.27 12.07 6.36
CA GLY A 12 13.96 13.39 5.82
C GLY A 12 15.25 14.16 5.49
N ARG A 13 15.42 14.55 4.22
CA ARG A 13 16.57 15.36 3.78
C ARG A 13 16.40 16.83 4.19
N THR A 14 16.89 17.18 5.37
CA THR A 14 17.03 18.57 5.82
C THR A 14 17.97 19.33 4.88
N ALA A 15 17.45 20.31 4.15
CA ALA A 15 18.22 21.09 3.18
C ALA A 15 19.10 22.14 3.88
N VAL A 16 20.38 21.82 4.08
CA VAL A 16 21.39 22.76 4.60
C VAL A 16 21.67 23.84 3.54
N ARG A 17 21.27 25.07 3.81
CA ARG A 17 21.69 26.25 3.04
C ARG A 17 23.03 26.75 3.59
N LEU A 18 24.11 26.54 2.84
CA LEU A 18 25.34 27.33 2.99
C LEU A 18 25.24 28.61 2.14
N GLY A 19 25.80 29.72 2.62
CA GLY A 19 25.87 30.97 1.87
C GLY A 19 26.96 31.91 2.39
N LEU A 20 27.88 32.26 1.50
CA LEU A 20 28.86 33.38 1.52
C LEU A 20 29.13 33.68 0.02
N LEU A 21 29.13 34.91 -0.52
CA LEU A 21 29.92 36.12 -0.21
C LEU A 21 31.42 35.93 -0.57
N THR A 22 32.09 36.73 -1.42
CA THR A 22 31.71 37.97 -2.18
C THR A 22 31.81 37.75 -3.74
N THR A 23 32.37 38.53 -4.70
CA THR A 23 33.21 39.75 -4.75
C THR A 23 33.11 40.53 -6.10
N VAL A 24 32.69 41.80 -6.04
CA VAL A 24 33.14 43.03 -6.76
C VAL A 24 33.62 43.02 -8.26
N CYS A 25 32.97 43.89 -9.06
CA CYS A 25 33.40 44.61 -10.31
C CYS A 25 33.71 43.87 -11.64
N LEU A 26 32.96 44.20 -12.69
CA LEU A 26 33.35 45.26 -13.66
C LEU A 26 32.18 45.72 -14.56
N THR A 27 32.39 46.74 -15.40
CA THR A 27 31.35 47.50 -16.13
C THR A 27 30.85 46.83 -17.41
N GLY A 28 29.52 46.84 -17.64
CA GLY A 28 28.92 46.54 -18.94
C GLY A 28 27.45 47.00 -19.02
N LEU A 29 27.14 47.96 -19.90
CA LEU A 29 25.77 48.41 -20.18
C LEU A 29 25.06 47.44 -21.13
N ALA A 30 24.59 46.31 -20.59
CA ALA A 30 23.63 45.45 -21.26
C ALA A 30 22.21 45.83 -20.81
N THR A 31 21.36 46.30 -21.72
CA THR A 31 19.93 46.49 -21.45
C THR A 31 19.24 45.12 -21.37
N MET A 32 19.42 44.43 -20.24
CA MET A 32 18.67 43.23 -19.91
C MET A 32 17.20 43.61 -19.73
N THR A 33 16.42 43.45 -20.81
CA THR A 33 14.98 43.31 -20.69
C THR A 33 14.73 42.20 -19.67
N PRO A 34 13.90 42.43 -18.63
CA PRO A 34 13.54 41.36 -17.73
C PRO A 34 12.77 40.33 -18.54
N ALA A 35 13.44 39.24 -18.91
CA ALA A 35 12.80 38.08 -19.50
C ALA A 35 11.76 37.62 -18.48
N GLY A 36 10.49 37.93 -18.76
CA GLY A 36 9.40 37.74 -17.83
C GLY A 36 9.40 36.28 -17.40
N ALA A 37 9.77 36.04 -16.14
CA ALA A 37 9.79 34.71 -15.57
C ALA A 37 8.33 34.26 -15.45
N VAL A 38 7.81 33.72 -16.56
CA VAL A 38 6.50 33.07 -16.60
C VAL A 38 6.52 32.07 -15.47
N THR A 39 5.67 32.31 -14.47
CA THR A 39 5.41 31.41 -13.36
C THR A 39 4.62 30.22 -13.90
N GLY A 40 5.27 29.47 -14.80
CA GLY A 40 4.78 28.22 -15.35
C GLY A 40 4.39 27.35 -14.18
N SER A 41 3.09 27.03 -14.11
CA SER A 41 2.48 26.47 -12.92
C SER A 41 3.29 25.26 -12.47
N ARG A 42 3.92 25.38 -11.29
CA ARG A 42 4.71 24.28 -10.74
C ARG A 42 3.72 23.21 -10.31
N ILE A 43 3.48 22.25 -11.19
CA ILE A 43 2.78 21.02 -10.86
C ILE A 43 3.69 20.26 -9.88
N THR A 44 3.49 20.51 -8.59
CA THR A 44 4.30 19.99 -7.48
C THR A 44 3.97 18.55 -7.08
N GLY A 45 3.08 17.89 -7.84
CA GLY A 45 2.77 16.47 -7.67
C GLY A 45 3.79 15.60 -8.39
N GLY A 46 4.47 14.72 -7.65
CA GLY A 46 5.22 13.61 -8.23
C GLY A 46 4.33 12.46 -8.68
N VAL A 47 4.93 11.36 -9.14
CA VAL A 47 4.24 10.07 -9.31
C VAL A 47 4.42 9.25 -8.03
N GLY A 48 3.32 8.83 -7.42
CA GLY A 48 3.34 7.92 -6.27
C GLY A 48 3.49 6.46 -6.69
N ILE A 49 4.21 5.66 -5.91
CA ILE A 49 4.37 4.21 -6.13
C ILE A 49 4.14 3.47 -4.81
N ALA A 50 3.33 2.42 -4.84
CA ALA A 50 3.13 1.48 -3.73
C ALA A 50 3.22 0.04 -4.27
N VAL A 51 4.00 -0.82 -3.61
CA VAL A 51 4.18 -2.23 -4.00
C VAL A 51 4.31 -3.08 -2.74
N ASP A 52 3.39 -4.04 -2.58
CA ASP A 52 3.36 -5.01 -1.48
C ASP A 52 3.27 -6.44 -2.02
N GLU A 53 3.86 -7.40 -1.31
CA GLU A 53 3.88 -8.82 -1.69
C GLU A 53 3.99 -9.76 -0.48
N ALA A 54 2.90 -10.45 -0.16
CA ALA A 54 2.91 -11.63 0.71
C ALA A 54 3.26 -12.91 -0.07
N ARG A 55 4.12 -13.77 0.48
CA ARG A 55 4.60 -15.01 -0.16
C ARG A 55 4.96 -16.13 0.83
N SER A 56 4.31 -17.29 0.70
CA SER A 56 4.69 -18.53 1.42
C SER A 56 4.96 -19.72 0.49
N LEU A 57 5.70 -20.72 1.01
CA LEU A 57 6.12 -21.95 0.33
C LEU A 57 6.21 -23.14 1.31
N ALA A 58 5.14 -23.93 1.39
CA ALA A 58 5.12 -25.17 2.16
C ALA A 58 5.66 -26.37 1.37
N ASN A 59 6.39 -27.26 2.04
CA ASN A 59 7.04 -28.45 1.46
C ASN A 59 7.33 -29.51 2.55
N PRO A 60 7.73 -30.76 2.25
CA PRO A 60 7.92 -31.82 3.25
C PRO A 60 8.87 -31.50 4.41
N ARG A 61 9.82 -30.55 4.24
CA ARG A 61 10.71 -30.09 5.32
C ARG A 61 10.06 -29.01 6.19
N HIS A 62 9.18 -28.20 5.63
CA HIS A 62 8.47 -27.09 6.27
C HIS A 62 6.99 -27.16 5.85
N ARG A 63 6.23 -28.05 6.50
CA ARG A 63 4.86 -28.38 6.09
C ARG A 63 3.83 -27.29 6.36
N VAL A 64 4.14 -26.31 7.20
CA VAL A 64 3.29 -25.13 7.40
C VAL A 64 4.16 -23.90 7.14
N ASP A 65 3.70 -23.01 6.27
CA ASP A 65 4.35 -21.74 5.99
C ASP A 65 3.29 -20.65 5.74
N HIS A 66 3.53 -19.46 6.25
CA HIS A 66 2.60 -18.33 6.20
C HIS A 66 3.37 -17.02 6.09
N ASP A 67 2.77 -16.02 5.45
CA ASP A 67 3.34 -14.68 5.29
C ASP A 67 2.19 -13.65 5.17
N GLU A 68 2.22 -12.63 6.04
CA GLU A 68 1.27 -11.52 6.02
C GLU A 68 1.96 -10.18 5.73
N GLU A 69 1.40 -9.41 4.79
CA GLU A 69 1.77 -8.00 4.61
C GLU A 69 0.53 -7.13 4.76
N PHE A 70 0.52 -6.29 5.81
CA PHE A 70 -0.42 -5.19 5.97
C PHE A 70 0.38 -3.88 5.92
N THR A 71 0.02 -2.96 5.02
CA THR A 71 0.75 -1.69 4.84
C THR A 71 -0.18 -0.52 4.53
N ILE A 72 0.31 0.68 4.85
CA ILE A 72 -0.42 1.94 4.70
C ILE A 72 0.44 2.96 3.94
N HIS A 73 0.20 3.08 2.64
CA HIS A 73 0.91 3.98 1.73
C HIS A 73 0.16 5.30 1.57
N GLN A 74 0.56 6.31 2.34
CA GLN A 74 0.01 7.66 2.21
C GLN A 74 0.81 8.47 1.19
N LEU A 75 0.39 8.45 -0.07
CA LEU A 75 1.11 9.06 -1.19
C LEU A 75 0.94 10.59 -1.26
N GLY A 76 -0.07 11.13 -0.58
CA GLY A 76 -0.33 12.58 -0.56
C GLY A 76 -0.78 13.11 -1.92
N THR A 77 -0.36 14.33 -2.26
CA THR A 77 -0.70 14.96 -3.55
C THR A 77 0.25 14.50 -4.66
N VAL A 78 -0.29 13.78 -5.63
CA VAL A 78 0.44 13.16 -6.74
C VAL A 78 -0.31 13.34 -8.05
N VAL A 79 0.39 13.58 -9.16
CA VAL A 79 -0.27 13.66 -10.49
C VAL A 79 -0.76 12.31 -10.99
N GLY A 80 -0.05 11.24 -10.60
CA GLY A 80 -0.42 9.87 -10.92
C GLY A 80 0.09 8.90 -9.85
N ALA A 81 -0.50 7.71 -9.79
CA ALA A 81 -0.11 6.67 -8.85
C ALA A 81 -0.04 5.29 -9.54
N GLY A 82 1.05 4.56 -9.32
CA GLY A 82 1.21 3.16 -9.71
C GLY A 82 1.21 2.26 -8.48
N VAL A 83 0.12 1.51 -8.26
CA VAL A 83 -0.10 0.73 -7.04
C VAL A 83 -0.25 -0.75 -7.35
N ARG A 84 0.47 -1.62 -6.63
CA ARG A 84 0.52 -3.07 -6.86
C ARG A 84 0.44 -3.82 -5.54
N ASN A 85 -0.44 -4.80 -5.45
CA ASN A 85 -0.60 -5.67 -4.29
C ASN A 85 -0.60 -7.14 -4.74
N ARG A 86 0.13 -8.02 -4.04
CA ARG A 86 0.33 -9.40 -4.46
C ARG A 86 0.30 -10.41 -3.30
N ALA A 87 -0.39 -11.53 -3.48
CA ALA A 87 -0.31 -12.67 -2.58
C ALA A 87 0.04 -13.94 -3.37
N ILE A 88 1.07 -14.69 -2.98
CA ILE A 88 1.44 -15.96 -3.64
C ILE A 88 1.67 -17.05 -2.59
N ALA A 89 0.79 -18.05 -2.56
CA ALA A 89 0.93 -19.23 -1.72
C ALA A 89 1.21 -20.46 -2.60
N ARG A 90 2.04 -21.38 -2.11
CA ARG A 90 2.43 -22.58 -2.84
C ARG A 90 2.75 -23.73 -1.89
N SER A 91 2.09 -24.87 -2.07
CA SER A 91 2.47 -26.13 -1.44
C SER A 91 3.01 -27.12 -2.47
N VAL A 92 4.11 -27.80 -2.15
CA VAL A 92 4.83 -28.67 -3.10
C VAL A 92 5.17 -30.02 -2.47
N GLY A 93 4.84 -31.13 -3.13
CA GLY A 93 5.43 -32.45 -2.83
C GLY A 93 5.07 -33.10 -1.49
N CYS A 94 4.05 -32.62 -0.78
CA CYS A 94 3.50 -33.28 0.41
C CYS A 94 2.57 -34.45 0.01
N SER A 95 2.37 -35.41 0.92
CA SER A 95 1.43 -36.53 0.77
C SER A 95 0.19 -36.35 1.64
N ILE A 96 -0.85 -37.15 1.39
CA ILE A 96 -2.10 -37.12 2.16
C ILE A 96 -1.91 -37.41 3.66
N ASP A 97 -0.95 -38.25 4.04
CA ASP A 97 -0.61 -38.55 5.45
C ASP A 97 0.21 -37.44 6.14
N ALA A 98 0.79 -36.53 5.35
CA ALA A 98 1.66 -35.46 5.82
C ALA A 98 1.44 -34.20 4.96
N PRO A 99 0.24 -33.61 4.98
CA PRO A 99 -0.13 -32.52 4.09
C PRO A 99 0.68 -31.25 4.38
N CYS A 100 0.77 -30.39 3.36
CA CYS A 100 1.36 -29.06 3.48
C CYS A 100 0.24 -28.01 3.53
N ARG A 101 0.47 -26.93 4.28
CA ARG A 101 -0.40 -25.76 4.42
C ARG A 101 0.38 -24.47 4.12
N SER A 102 -0.06 -23.70 3.13
CA SER A 102 0.57 -22.46 2.68
C SER A 102 -0.46 -21.33 2.57
N ILE A 103 -0.30 -20.28 3.37
CA ILE A 103 -1.19 -19.10 3.39
C ILE A 103 -0.40 -17.86 3.01
N ALA A 104 -0.96 -16.98 2.17
CA ALA A 104 -0.38 -15.67 1.86
C ALA A 104 -1.48 -14.60 1.86
N LEU A 105 -1.34 -13.56 2.69
CA LEU A 105 -2.36 -12.51 2.85
C LEU A 105 -1.75 -11.11 2.73
N SER A 106 -2.15 -10.37 1.69
CA SER A 106 -1.59 -9.05 1.36
C SER A 106 -2.68 -7.97 1.37
N PHE A 107 -2.65 -7.10 2.38
CA PHE A 107 -3.59 -6.01 2.67
C PHE A 107 -2.91 -4.64 2.44
N GLN A 108 -3.00 -4.14 1.20
CA GLN A 108 -2.46 -2.82 0.83
C GLN A 108 -3.51 -1.72 1.02
N VAL A 109 -3.29 -0.79 1.95
CA VAL A 109 -4.06 0.46 2.04
C VAL A 109 -3.28 1.58 1.36
N VAL A 110 -3.88 2.28 0.39
CA VAL A 110 -3.30 3.46 -0.27
C VAL A 110 -4.19 4.68 -0.08
N THR A 111 -3.59 5.84 0.22
CA THR A 111 -4.29 7.13 0.20
C THR A 111 -3.64 8.12 -0.79
N THR A 112 -4.47 8.84 -1.54
CA THR A 112 -4.05 9.78 -2.61
C THR A 112 -4.94 11.01 -2.64
N ASN A 113 -4.34 12.18 -2.88
CA ASN A 113 -5.03 13.47 -2.89
C ASN A 113 -4.93 14.11 -4.29
N GLY A 114 -6.04 14.36 -4.98
CA GLY A 114 -6.08 15.05 -6.28
C GLY A 114 -5.38 14.33 -7.43
N VAL A 115 -5.43 12.99 -7.47
CA VAL A 115 -4.70 12.18 -8.46
C VAL A 115 -5.43 12.10 -9.81
N ALA A 116 -4.75 12.51 -10.89
CA ALA A 116 -5.32 12.55 -12.25
C ALA A 116 -5.22 11.21 -13.01
N GLY A 117 -4.35 10.29 -12.58
CA GLY A 117 -4.20 8.96 -13.20
C GLY A 117 -3.77 7.87 -12.22
N LEU A 118 -4.62 6.87 -11.99
CA LEU A 118 -4.37 5.75 -11.09
C LEU A 118 -4.25 4.44 -11.87
N ASN A 119 -3.06 3.84 -11.87
CA ASN A 119 -2.82 2.49 -12.39
C ASN A 119 -2.71 1.52 -11.21
N ALA A 120 -3.71 0.66 -11.04
CA ALA A 120 -3.82 -0.26 -9.91
C ALA A 120 -3.83 -1.72 -10.35
N SER A 121 -2.95 -2.55 -9.79
CA SER A 121 -2.93 -4.01 -9.95
C SER A 121 -3.08 -4.71 -8.59
N ASN A 122 -3.87 -5.77 -8.54
CA ASN A 122 -4.11 -6.57 -7.35
C ASN A 122 -4.29 -8.05 -7.77
N THR A 123 -3.38 -8.92 -7.35
CA THR A 123 -3.31 -10.31 -7.86
C THR A 123 -3.02 -11.29 -6.73
N SER A 124 -3.79 -12.36 -6.61
CA SER A 124 -3.41 -13.53 -5.81
C SER A 124 -3.04 -14.71 -6.71
N LYS A 125 -2.30 -15.68 -6.17
CA LYS A 125 -2.15 -17.02 -6.76
C LYS A 125 -1.92 -18.09 -5.69
N ALA A 126 -2.69 -19.18 -5.73
CA ALA A 126 -2.55 -20.37 -4.90
C ALA A 126 -2.15 -21.57 -5.78
N VAL A 127 -1.18 -22.38 -5.37
CA VAL A 127 -0.68 -23.51 -6.17
C VAL A 127 -0.39 -24.75 -5.33
N ASN A 128 -0.97 -25.88 -5.71
CA ASN A 128 -0.61 -27.21 -5.22
C ASN A 128 0.16 -27.96 -6.33
N ASP A 129 1.48 -28.10 -6.18
CA ASP A 129 2.33 -28.79 -7.16
C ASP A 129 2.74 -30.18 -6.65
N HIS A 130 2.32 -31.24 -7.34
CA HIS A 130 2.58 -32.64 -6.96
C HIS A 130 2.25 -32.94 -5.48
N CYS A 131 1.10 -32.44 -5.01
CA CYS A 131 0.63 -32.68 -3.65
C CYS A 131 -0.87 -33.03 -3.63
N GLU A 132 -1.19 -34.06 -2.85
CA GLU A 132 -2.55 -34.48 -2.53
C GLU A 132 -2.86 -34.07 -1.09
N GLY A 133 -4.06 -33.52 -0.83
CA GLY A 133 -4.45 -33.02 0.48
C GLY A 133 -3.83 -31.68 0.93
N CYS A 134 -3.14 -30.96 0.04
CA CYS A 134 -2.54 -29.66 0.38
C CYS A 134 -3.55 -28.52 0.56
N GLU A 135 -3.41 -27.77 1.64
CA GLU A 135 -4.15 -26.54 1.95
C GLU A 135 -3.38 -25.30 1.48
N THR A 136 -3.67 -24.77 0.29
CA THR A 136 -3.00 -23.55 -0.20
C THR A 136 -4.01 -22.43 -0.45
N PHE A 137 -3.72 -21.21 0.03
CA PHE A 137 -4.62 -20.07 -0.07
C PHE A 137 -3.86 -18.75 -0.23
N ALA A 138 -4.27 -17.93 -1.21
CA ALA A 138 -3.72 -16.60 -1.42
C ALA A 138 -4.83 -15.55 -1.54
N GLY A 139 -4.80 -14.54 -0.67
CA GLY A 139 -5.76 -13.43 -0.66
C GLY A 139 -5.07 -12.07 -0.79
N ALA A 140 -5.41 -11.33 -1.85
CA ALA A 140 -4.90 -9.99 -2.11
C ALA A 140 -6.03 -8.95 -2.03
N TYR A 141 -5.92 -8.04 -1.05
CA TYR A 141 -6.91 -7.02 -0.72
C TYR A 141 -6.27 -5.64 -0.83
N GLN A 142 -6.71 -4.84 -1.80
CA GLN A 142 -6.18 -3.50 -2.07
C GLN A 142 -7.27 -2.45 -1.83
N PHE A 143 -7.08 -1.62 -0.82
CA PHE A 143 -7.98 -0.54 -0.41
C PHE A 143 -7.42 0.79 -0.92
N ILE A 144 -8.14 1.47 -1.81
CA ILE A 144 -7.71 2.75 -2.38
C ILE A 144 -8.64 3.85 -1.92
N VAL A 145 -8.08 4.85 -1.26
CA VAL A 145 -8.76 6.07 -0.81
C VAL A 145 -8.29 7.24 -1.67
N SER A 146 -9.21 7.86 -2.42
CA SER A 146 -8.94 9.05 -3.22
C SER A 146 -9.81 10.23 -2.76
N THR A 147 -9.19 11.40 -2.55
CA THR A 147 -9.88 12.63 -2.09
C THR A 147 -9.49 13.84 -2.94
N PRO A 148 -10.42 14.81 -3.17
CA PRO A 148 -10.12 16.05 -3.90
C PRO A 148 -9.45 17.13 -3.02
N PHE A 149 -9.42 16.94 -1.70
CA PHE A 149 -8.73 17.78 -0.72
C PHE A 149 -7.53 17.05 -0.11
N ARG A 150 -6.66 17.78 0.62
CA ARG A 150 -5.55 17.17 1.39
C ARG A 150 -6.11 16.25 2.49
N PHE A 151 -5.93 14.94 2.33
CA PHE A 151 -6.29 13.93 3.31
C PHE A 151 -5.05 13.22 3.86
N THR A 152 -5.13 12.85 5.14
CA THR A 152 -4.17 12.02 5.89
C THR A 152 -4.97 11.26 6.94
N LEU A 153 -4.69 9.96 7.13
CA LEU A 153 -5.33 9.15 8.15
C LEU A 153 -4.98 9.69 9.55
N SER A 154 -5.99 9.79 10.42
CA SER A 154 -5.81 10.21 11.81
C SER A 154 -4.90 9.22 12.58
N PRO A 155 -4.40 9.57 13.78
CA PRO A 155 -3.80 8.60 14.70
C PRO A 155 -4.75 7.43 14.97
N SER A 156 -5.96 7.69 15.46
CA SER A 156 -6.93 6.66 15.84
C SER A 156 -7.31 5.70 14.70
N THR A 157 -7.45 6.19 13.46
CA THR A 157 -7.70 5.33 12.30
C THR A 157 -6.49 4.44 11.98
N ARG A 158 -5.26 4.92 12.16
CA ARG A 158 -4.04 4.09 11.98
C ARG A 158 -3.87 3.08 13.13
N ASP A 159 -4.19 3.46 14.35
CA ASP A 159 -4.17 2.56 15.51
C ASP A 159 -5.17 1.41 15.34
N GLN A 160 -6.37 1.69 14.82
CA GLN A 160 -7.36 0.67 14.47
C GLN A 160 -6.94 -0.20 13.27
N LEU A 161 -6.29 0.37 12.25
CA LEU A 161 -5.69 -0.41 11.16
C LEU A 161 -4.57 -1.35 11.65
N ALA A 162 -3.74 -0.93 12.61
CA ALA A 162 -2.74 -1.79 13.26
C ALA A 162 -3.40 -2.91 14.10
N GLY A 163 -4.58 -2.65 14.68
CA GLY A 163 -5.43 -3.70 15.27
C GLY A 163 -5.91 -4.74 14.23
N TYR A 164 -6.16 -4.32 12.98
CA TYR A 164 -6.48 -5.24 11.88
C TYR A 164 -5.25 -5.98 11.33
N GLU A 165 -4.06 -5.35 11.27
CA GLU A 165 -2.78 -6.04 11.03
C GLU A 165 -2.59 -7.18 12.06
N GLY A 166 -2.77 -6.90 13.35
CA GLY A 166 -2.69 -7.91 14.41
C GLY A 166 -3.72 -9.05 14.30
N ARG A 167 -4.94 -8.76 13.83
CA ARG A 167 -5.97 -9.80 13.58
C ARG A 167 -5.68 -10.63 12.33
N LEU A 168 -5.13 -10.03 11.27
CA LEU A 168 -4.68 -10.74 10.06
C LEU A 168 -3.51 -11.69 10.40
N ALA A 169 -2.54 -11.18 11.16
CA ALA A 169 -1.39 -11.88 11.71
C ALA A 169 -1.76 -13.04 12.66
N ALA A 170 -2.91 -12.97 13.35
CA ALA A 170 -3.45 -14.09 14.12
C ALA A 170 -4.15 -15.12 13.22
N LEU A 171 -4.81 -14.65 12.16
CA LEU A 171 -5.63 -15.47 11.27
C LEU A 171 -4.80 -16.41 10.37
N GLU A 172 -3.72 -15.92 9.77
CA GLU A 172 -2.82 -16.77 8.97
C GLU A 172 -2.11 -17.87 9.77
N ARG A 173 -1.92 -17.64 11.08
CA ARG A 173 -1.33 -18.59 12.04
C ARG A 173 -2.34 -19.54 12.66
N SER A 174 -3.63 -19.35 12.37
CA SER A 174 -4.69 -20.22 12.88
C SER A 174 -4.64 -21.61 12.23
N GLY A 175 -5.07 -22.62 12.97
CA GLY A 175 -5.32 -23.97 12.46
C GLY A 175 -6.70 -24.13 11.81
N GLU A 176 -7.40 -23.03 11.52
CA GLU A 176 -8.75 -23.05 10.96
C GLU A 176 -8.78 -23.59 9.52
N PRO A 177 -9.87 -24.24 9.09
CA PRO A 177 -10.07 -24.61 7.68
C PRO A 177 -9.90 -23.42 6.73
N ILE A 178 -9.38 -23.66 5.53
CA ILE A 178 -9.06 -22.58 4.56
C ILE A 178 -10.28 -21.73 4.16
N ASP A 179 -11.48 -22.30 4.12
CA ASP A 179 -12.74 -21.57 3.89
C ASP A 179 -13.10 -20.64 5.06
N VAL A 180 -12.83 -21.06 6.30
CA VAL A 180 -12.98 -20.22 7.51
C VAL A 180 -11.94 -19.10 7.51
N VAL A 181 -10.68 -19.39 7.15
CA VAL A 181 -9.62 -18.38 6.97
C VAL A 181 -10.03 -17.33 5.93
N LYS A 182 -10.55 -17.77 4.78
CA LYS A 182 -11.06 -16.92 3.70
C LYS A 182 -12.24 -16.06 4.15
N GLY A 183 -13.20 -16.63 4.89
CA GLY A 183 -14.34 -15.90 5.46
C GLY A 183 -13.94 -14.82 6.46
N HIS A 184 -13.00 -15.12 7.36
CA HIS A 184 -12.46 -14.13 8.31
C HIS A 184 -11.64 -13.03 7.63
N ALA A 185 -10.85 -13.35 6.59
CA ALA A 185 -10.12 -12.35 5.81
C ALA A 185 -11.07 -11.40 5.04
N ASP A 186 -12.16 -11.94 4.50
CA ASP A 186 -13.22 -11.13 3.86
C ASP A 186 -13.97 -10.23 4.86
N ALA A 187 -14.25 -10.73 6.06
CA ALA A 187 -14.83 -9.93 7.14
C ALA A 187 -13.89 -8.79 7.59
N LEU A 188 -12.60 -9.08 7.78
CA LEU A 188 -11.57 -8.07 8.06
C LEU A 188 -11.50 -7.00 6.96
N ALA A 189 -11.58 -7.39 5.69
CA ALA A 189 -11.59 -6.44 4.59
C ALA A 189 -12.85 -5.55 4.58
N ALA A 190 -14.02 -6.09 4.94
CA ALA A 190 -15.24 -5.30 5.10
C ALA A 190 -15.14 -4.29 6.26
N GLU A 191 -14.53 -4.69 7.39
CA GLU A 191 -14.22 -3.81 8.52
C GLU A 191 -13.26 -2.68 8.13
N VAL A 192 -12.16 -2.99 7.42
CA VAL A 192 -11.22 -1.98 6.90
C VAL A 192 -11.92 -0.99 5.97
N VAL A 193 -12.80 -1.43 5.07
CA VAL A 193 -13.59 -0.54 4.21
C VAL A 193 -14.50 0.38 5.03
N SER A 194 -15.15 -0.15 6.09
CA SER A 194 -16.00 0.65 6.98
C SER A 194 -15.18 1.72 7.71
N LEU A 195 -14.04 1.32 8.30
CA LEU A 195 -13.12 2.24 8.98
C LEU A 195 -12.58 3.34 8.06
N LEU A 196 -12.13 2.99 6.85
CA LEU A 196 -11.61 3.98 5.90
C LEU A 196 -12.70 4.95 5.44
N ARG A 197 -13.95 4.50 5.25
CA ARG A 197 -15.09 5.40 4.96
C ARG A 197 -15.38 6.35 6.11
N GLN A 198 -15.38 5.86 7.35
CA GLN A 198 -15.57 6.69 8.55
C GLN A 198 -14.43 7.71 8.70
N GLY A 199 -13.18 7.30 8.54
CA GLY A 199 -12.00 8.17 8.61
C GLY A 199 -12.00 9.26 7.53
N VAL A 200 -12.48 8.96 6.33
CA VAL A 200 -12.69 9.94 5.25
C VAL A 200 -13.82 10.92 5.56
N ALA A 201 -14.93 10.44 6.12
CA ALA A 201 -16.08 11.29 6.47
C ALA A 201 -15.81 12.20 7.68
N ALA A 202 -14.97 11.76 8.62
CA ALA A 202 -14.57 12.53 9.80
C ALA A 202 -13.33 13.42 9.58
N ALA A 203 -12.65 13.30 8.44
CA ALA A 203 -11.47 14.10 8.15
C ALA A 203 -11.84 15.58 7.88
N PRO A 204 -11.15 16.55 8.50
CA PRO A 204 -11.33 17.96 8.17
C PRO A 204 -11.16 18.18 6.66
N HIS A 205 -12.14 18.81 6.03
CA HIS A 205 -12.05 19.21 4.63
C HIS A 205 -11.07 20.37 4.51
N GLY A 206 -9.79 20.03 4.32
CA GLY A 206 -8.74 20.99 4.04
C GLY A 206 -8.93 21.67 2.69
N GLU A 207 -8.07 22.65 2.41
CA GLU A 207 -7.97 23.35 1.12
C GLU A 207 -8.13 22.39 -0.08
N THR A 208 -9.12 22.67 -0.92
CA THR A 208 -9.45 21.85 -2.10
C THR A 208 -8.28 21.86 -3.08
N VAL A 209 -7.71 20.69 -3.35
CA VAL A 209 -6.54 20.52 -4.24
C VAL A 209 -6.98 20.40 -5.69
N ASP A 210 -8.17 19.84 -5.93
CA ASP A 210 -8.83 19.79 -7.24
C ASP A 210 -10.26 20.35 -7.14
N PRO A 211 -10.53 21.57 -7.65
CA PRO A 211 -11.87 22.18 -7.62
C PRO A 211 -12.86 21.56 -8.63
N LEU A 212 -12.41 20.68 -9.52
CA LEU A 212 -13.25 19.84 -10.37
C LEU A 212 -13.38 18.40 -9.82
N GLY A 213 -12.74 18.13 -8.67
CA GLY A 213 -12.53 16.80 -8.14
C GLY A 213 -13.81 16.11 -7.66
N SER A 214 -13.96 14.85 -8.05
CA SER A 214 -15.07 13.99 -7.61
C SER A 214 -15.06 13.76 -6.09
N ARG A 215 -16.21 13.36 -5.55
CA ARG A 215 -16.40 13.07 -4.11
C ARG A 215 -15.37 12.05 -3.59
N PRO A 216 -14.93 12.19 -2.32
CA PRO A 216 -14.08 11.20 -1.65
C PRO A 216 -14.58 9.78 -1.85
N THR A 217 -13.70 8.89 -2.30
CA THR A 217 -14.06 7.52 -2.70
C THR A 217 -13.13 6.50 -2.03
N VAL A 218 -13.73 5.43 -1.50
CA VAL A 218 -13.03 4.27 -0.91
C VAL A 218 -13.40 3.03 -1.72
N THR A 219 -12.43 2.52 -2.48
CA THR A 219 -12.58 1.37 -3.38
C THR A 219 -11.80 0.18 -2.84
N LEU A 220 -12.49 -0.94 -2.59
CA LEU A 220 -11.85 -2.24 -2.36
C LEU A 220 -11.69 -2.97 -3.70
N ARG A 221 -10.48 -3.44 -3.97
CA ARG A 221 -10.16 -4.38 -5.05
C ARG A 221 -9.67 -5.67 -4.38
N ARG A 222 -10.47 -6.73 -4.47
CA ARG A 222 -10.20 -8.05 -3.88
C ARG A 222 -9.89 -9.05 -4.99
N HIS A 223 -8.85 -9.86 -4.80
CA HIS A 223 -8.49 -10.98 -5.65
C HIS A 223 -8.18 -12.17 -4.75
N ILE A 224 -8.81 -13.30 -5.03
CA ILE A 224 -8.57 -14.58 -4.37
C ILE A 224 -8.44 -15.63 -5.46
N ASP A 225 -7.55 -16.59 -5.21
CA ASP A 225 -7.42 -17.86 -5.92
C ASP A 225 -7.88 -18.93 -4.91
#